data_AF-A0A2N3D527-F1
#
_entry.id   AF-A0A2N3D527-F1
#
_cell.length_a   1.000
_cell.length_b   1.000
_cell.length_c   1.000
_cell.angle_alpha   90.00
_cell.angle_beta   90.00
_cell.angle_gamma   90.00
#
_symmetry.space_group_name_H-M   'P 1'
#
loop_
_entity.id
_entity.type
_entity.pdbx_description
1 polymer ?
#
loop_
_entity_poly.entity_id
_entity_poly.type
_entity_poly.pdbx_seq_one_letter_code
_entity_poly.pdbx_strand_id
1 'polypeptide(L)'
;GDDVSRLDRIEPELNFVPTAEFRDTTTPAAMARTVAKLVYGEVLPAAARAQLRQWLIATQTGLRRVRAGLPEGWIAGDKTGTSLAPGMGSLYVDIGIAEGPKGEPPITFAAYFTARGVHDRIDPSAELALSRVGKVIKEFAEAERGLPLVGKLY
;
A
#
# COMPACT_ATOMS: atom_id res chain seq x y z
N GLY A 1 -10.23 -3.30 14.02
CA GLY A 1 -9.22 -4.14 13.36
C GLY A 1 -9.86 -4.87 12.19
N ASP A 2 -9.15 -5.87 11.66
CA ASP A 2 -9.68 -6.86 10.73
C ASP A 2 -9.33 -8.27 11.24
N ASP A 3 -9.98 -9.30 10.73
CA ASP A 3 -9.85 -10.68 11.24
C ASP A 3 -8.71 -11.48 10.57
N VAL A 4 -7.87 -10.82 9.76
CA VAL A 4 -6.79 -11.45 8.98
C VAL A 4 -5.41 -10.97 9.44
N SER A 5 -5.26 -9.67 9.66
CA SER A 5 -4.02 -9.04 10.06
C SER A 5 -3.64 -9.40 11.49
N ARG A 6 -2.38 -9.77 11.69
CA ARG A 6 -1.82 -10.01 13.01
C ARG A 6 -0.65 -9.07 13.27
N LEU A 7 -0.50 -8.66 14.53
CA LEU A 7 0.66 -7.94 15.04
C LEU A 7 1.01 -8.59 16.38
N ASP A 8 2.05 -9.40 16.38
CA ASP A 8 2.42 -10.29 17.48
C ASP A 8 3.72 -9.85 18.17
N ARG A 9 4.56 -9.06 17.47
CA ARG A 9 5.86 -8.57 17.97
C ARG A 9 5.95 -7.05 17.89
N ILE A 10 6.92 -6.49 18.61
CA ILE A 10 7.24 -5.05 18.58
C ILE A 10 8.40 -4.78 17.61
N GLU A 11 8.70 -3.51 17.39
CA GLU A 11 9.87 -3.09 16.63
C GLU A 11 11.17 -3.34 17.42
N PRO A 12 12.24 -3.84 16.78
CA PRO A 12 12.37 -4.17 15.35
C PRO A 12 11.96 -5.61 14.97
N GLU A 13 11.61 -6.47 15.93
CA GLU A 13 11.42 -7.91 15.73
C GLU A 13 10.29 -8.26 14.76
N LEU A 14 9.25 -7.41 14.67
CA LEU A 14 8.12 -7.60 13.75
C LEU A 14 8.55 -7.61 12.27
N ASN A 15 9.70 -7.03 11.93
CA ASN A 15 10.20 -6.98 10.55
C ASN A 15 10.79 -8.31 10.06
N PHE A 16 11.01 -9.28 10.95
CA PHE A 16 11.56 -10.58 10.60
C PHE A 16 10.42 -11.57 10.29
N VAL A 17 10.09 -11.69 9.01
CA VAL A 17 8.98 -12.49 8.47
C VAL A 17 9.45 -13.41 7.32
N PRO A 18 10.22 -14.48 7.62
CA PRO A 18 10.58 -15.48 6.60
C PRO A 18 9.35 -16.20 6.06
N THR A 19 9.46 -16.90 4.92
CA THR A 19 8.32 -17.48 4.17
C THR A 19 7.36 -18.36 4.98
N ALA A 20 7.83 -19.04 6.03
CA ALA A 20 7.01 -19.89 6.89
C ALA A 20 6.44 -19.18 8.14
N GLU A 21 6.69 -17.88 8.29
CA GLU A 21 6.19 -17.07 9.40
C GLU A 21 4.75 -16.61 9.15
N PHE A 22 3.94 -16.61 10.20
CA PHE A 22 2.54 -16.18 10.16
C PHE A 22 2.27 -14.99 11.09
N ARG A 23 3.18 -14.71 12.03
CA ARG A 23 3.12 -13.54 12.89
C ARG A 23 3.46 -12.27 12.13
N ASP A 24 2.85 -11.16 12.53
CA ASP A 24 3.09 -9.84 11.90
C ASP A 24 2.79 -9.83 10.39
N THR A 25 1.81 -10.63 9.98
CA THR A 25 1.39 -10.75 8.58
C THR A 25 -0.03 -10.23 8.35
N THR A 26 -0.32 -9.96 7.09
CA THR A 26 -1.65 -9.61 6.59
C THR A 26 -1.77 -10.09 5.15
N THR A 27 -2.89 -9.78 4.49
CA THR A 27 -3.05 -9.91 3.04
C THR A 27 -3.24 -8.53 2.42
N PRO A 28 -2.84 -8.33 1.14
CA PRO A 28 -3.08 -7.07 0.43
C PRO A 28 -4.56 -6.63 0.49
N ALA A 29 -5.49 -7.57 0.29
CA ALA A 29 -6.93 -7.27 0.31
C ALA A 29 -7.44 -6.87 1.71
N ALA A 30 -6.95 -7.50 2.78
CA ALA A 30 -7.30 -7.11 4.15
C ALA A 30 -6.78 -5.70 4.45
N MET A 31 -5.51 -5.43 4.16
CA MET A 31 -4.91 -4.13 4.44
C MET A 31 -5.54 -3.00 3.62
N ALA A 32 -5.82 -3.20 2.32
CA ALA A 32 -6.49 -2.19 1.51
C ALA A 32 -7.89 -1.84 2.07
N ARG A 33 -8.67 -2.84 2.51
CA ARG A 33 -9.97 -2.61 3.18
C ARG A 33 -9.82 -1.90 4.52
N THR A 34 -8.79 -2.22 5.29
CA THR A 34 -8.49 -1.53 6.56
C THR A 34 -8.15 -0.06 6.32
N VAL A 35 -7.31 0.25 5.31
CA VAL A 35 -7.01 1.63 4.89
C VAL A 35 -8.30 2.35 4.45
N ALA A 36 -9.14 1.73 3.63
CA ALA A 36 -10.41 2.31 3.20
C ALA A 36 -11.33 2.66 4.39
N LYS A 37 -11.48 1.75 5.36
CA LYS A 37 -12.28 1.99 6.57
C LYS A 37 -11.73 3.15 7.38
N LEU A 38 -10.41 3.22 7.58
CA LEU A 38 -9.77 4.26 8.38
C LEU A 38 -9.84 5.65 7.72
N VAL A 39 -9.64 5.71 6.39
CA VAL A 39 -9.48 6.98 5.66
C VAL A 39 -10.80 7.51 5.09
N TYR A 40 -11.74 6.65 4.74
CA TYR A 40 -13.02 7.04 4.12
C TYR A 40 -14.26 6.54 4.87
N GLY A 41 -14.12 5.55 5.74
CA GLY A 41 -15.21 5.04 6.57
C GLY A 41 -15.44 5.83 7.86
N GLU A 42 -16.34 5.32 8.70
CA GLU A 42 -16.80 5.99 9.93
C GLU A 42 -16.17 5.44 11.22
N VAL A 43 -15.13 4.60 11.12
CA VAL A 43 -14.47 4.00 12.29
C VAL A 43 -13.65 5.01 13.11
N LEU A 44 -13.33 6.17 12.51
CA LEU A 44 -12.67 7.30 13.17
C LEU A 44 -13.60 8.52 13.15
N PRO A 45 -13.57 9.38 14.19
CA PRO A 45 -14.18 10.70 14.13
C PRO A 45 -13.65 11.51 12.94
N ALA A 46 -14.47 12.38 12.36
CA ALA A 46 -14.14 13.10 11.13
C ALA A 46 -12.81 13.88 11.20
N ALA A 47 -12.51 14.51 12.34
CA ALA A 47 -11.25 15.22 12.55
C ALA A 47 -10.02 14.29 12.54
N ALA A 48 -10.12 13.13 13.18
CA ALA A 48 -9.04 12.14 13.21
C ALA A 48 -8.82 11.50 11.83
N ARG A 49 -9.89 11.24 11.08
CA ARG A 49 -9.83 10.76 9.69
C ARG A 49 -9.15 11.76 8.76
N ALA A 50 -9.50 13.04 8.88
CA ALA A 50 -8.85 14.12 8.13
C ALA A 50 -7.36 14.23 8.47
N GLN A 51 -7.00 14.14 9.76
CA GLN A 51 -5.60 14.16 10.21
C GLN A 51 -4.80 12.98 9.66
N LEU A 52 -5.35 11.77 9.72
CA LEU A 52 -4.71 10.57 9.19
C LEU A 52 -4.48 10.70 7.69
N ARG A 53 -5.49 11.16 6.93
CA ARG A 53 -5.37 11.41 5.49
C ARG A 53 -4.27 12.43 5.19
N GLN A 54 -4.21 13.52 5.96
CA GLN A 54 -3.17 14.54 5.79
C GLN A 54 -1.77 13.96 6.03
N TRP A 55 -1.59 13.14 7.06
CA TRP A 55 -0.30 12.49 7.33
C TRP A 55 0.11 11.54 6.21
N LEU A 56 -0.81 10.74 5.68
CA LEU A 56 -0.53 9.86 4.53
C LEU A 56 -0.07 10.68 3.31
N ILE A 57 -0.75 11.77 2.99
CA ILE A 57 -0.39 12.65 1.85
C ILE A 57 0.99 13.29 2.06
N ALA A 58 1.31 13.66 3.29
CA ALA A 58 2.58 14.28 3.65
C ALA A 58 3.77 13.30 3.70
N THR A 59 3.55 11.99 3.61
CA THR A 59 4.62 10.98 3.58
C THR A 59 5.60 11.26 2.44
N GLN A 60 6.90 11.26 2.75
CA GLN A 60 7.97 11.45 1.76
C GLN A 60 8.69 10.14 1.39
N THR A 61 8.58 9.10 2.23
CA THR A 61 9.34 7.86 2.07
C THR A 61 8.84 6.97 0.92
N GLY A 62 7.59 7.14 0.46
CA GLY A 62 7.00 6.35 -0.63
C GLY A 62 6.97 7.03 -1.99
N LEU A 63 7.60 8.22 -2.13
CA LEU A 63 7.57 8.97 -3.39
C LEU A 63 8.09 8.18 -4.60
N ARG A 64 9.01 7.22 -4.38
CA ARG A 64 9.58 6.37 -5.43
C ARG A 64 8.85 5.04 -5.66
N ARG A 65 7.78 4.75 -4.90
CA ARG A 65 7.02 3.49 -4.97
C ARG A 65 5.75 3.69 -5.79
N VAL A 66 4.56 3.33 -5.26
CA VAL A 66 3.30 3.38 -6.01
C VAL A 66 3.06 4.77 -6.58
N ARG A 67 3.37 5.82 -5.80
CA ARG A 67 3.21 7.22 -6.23
C ARG A 67 4.03 7.61 -7.45
N ALA A 68 5.19 6.99 -7.68
CA ALA A 68 6.00 7.28 -8.87
C ALA A 68 5.35 6.79 -10.18
N GLY A 69 4.33 5.92 -10.10
CA GLY A 69 3.59 5.46 -11.27
C GLY A 69 2.21 6.07 -11.44
N LEU A 70 1.75 6.91 -10.50
CA LEU A 70 0.45 7.58 -10.60
C LEU A 70 0.53 8.78 -11.57
N PRO A 71 -0.59 9.18 -12.20
CA PRO A 71 -0.62 10.36 -13.04
C PRO A 71 -0.33 11.63 -12.24
N GLU A 72 0.24 12.63 -12.92
CA GLU A 72 0.44 13.95 -12.33
C GLU A 72 -0.90 14.59 -11.95
N GLY A 73 -0.91 15.34 -10.85
CA GLY A 73 -2.10 16.03 -10.33
C GLY A 73 -3.04 15.16 -9.48
N TRP A 74 -2.85 13.83 -9.45
CA TRP A 74 -3.57 12.97 -8.52
C TRP A 74 -3.16 13.25 -7.08
N ILE A 75 -4.13 13.26 -6.17
CA ILE A 75 -3.85 13.32 -4.74
C ILE A 75 -3.55 11.89 -4.28
N ALA A 76 -2.38 11.68 -3.69
CA ALA A 76 -1.98 10.38 -3.18
C ALA A 76 -1.30 10.50 -1.83
N GLY A 77 -1.51 9.51 -0.98
CA GLY A 77 -0.89 9.39 0.32
C GLY A 77 -0.64 7.94 0.67
N ASP A 78 0.45 7.69 1.38
CA ASP A 78 0.97 6.33 1.53
C ASP A 78 1.65 6.11 2.88
N LYS A 79 1.89 4.84 3.19
CA LYS A 79 2.83 4.39 4.21
C LYS A 79 3.66 3.24 3.66
N THR A 80 4.97 3.40 3.76
CA THR A 80 5.93 2.38 3.36
C THR A 80 6.28 1.40 4.47
N GLY A 81 6.62 0.17 4.10
CA GLY A 81 7.33 -0.81 4.93
C GLY A 81 8.53 -1.37 4.17
N THR A 82 9.64 -1.62 4.86
CA THR A 82 10.84 -2.24 4.28
C THR A 82 11.50 -3.14 5.31
N SER A 83 11.73 -4.40 4.96
CA SER A 83 12.59 -5.29 5.75
C SER A 83 13.75 -5.77 4.91
N LEU A 84 14.97 -5.54 5.41
CA LEU A 84 16.23 -6.04 4.84
C LEU A 84 16.88 -7.03 5.81
N ALA A 85 16.10 -7.64 6.70
CA ALA A 85 16.63 -8.53 7.72
C ALA A 85 17.35 -9.75 7.09
N PRO A 86 18.54 -10.12 7.58
CA PRO A 86 19.27 -11.26 7.04
C PRO A 86 18.50 -12.56 7.27
N GLY A 87 18.56 -13.49 6.32
CA GLY A 87 17.86 -14.78 6.41
C GLY A 87 16.42 -14.78 5.86
N MET A 88 15.95 -13.67 5.31
CA MET A 88 14.71 -13.59 4.53
C MET A 88 14.91 -12.75 3.26
N GLY A 89 14.11 -13.01 2.23
CA GLY A 89 14.09 -12.14 1.05
C GLY A 89 13.68 -10.72 1.44
N SER A 90 14.31 -9.70 0.83
CA SER A 90 13.98 -8.30 1.14
C SER A 90 12.51 -8.03 0.83
N LEU A 91 11.80 -7.47 1.80
CA LEU A 91 10.38 -7.16 1.72
C LEU A 91 10.17 -5.67 1.53
N TYR A 92 9.32 -5.30 0.58
CA TYR A 92 8.95 -3.93 0.27
C TYR A 92 7.42 -3.82 0.23
N VAL A 93 6.87 -2.92 1.03
CA VAL A 93 5.43 -2.71 1.18
C VAL A 93 5.07 -1.27 0.92
N ASP A 94 4.00 -1.03 0.19
CA ASP A 94 3.43 0.31 0.06
C ASP A 94 1.91 0.23 0.09
N ILE A 95 1.30 0.92 1.05
CA ILE A 95 -0.15 0.94 1.23
C ILE A 95 -0.62 2.38 1.28
N GLY A 96 -1.83 2.65 0.78
CA GLY A 96 -2.27 4.04 0.72
C GLY A 96 -3.55 4.28 -0.03
N ILE A 97 -3.70 5.54 -0.41
CA ILE A 97 -4.83 6.10 -1.15
C ILE A 97 -4.35 6.81 -2.41
N ALA A 98 -5.20 6.79 -3.44
CA ALA A 98 -5.03 7.52 -4.67
C ALA A 98 -6.39 8.09 -5.08
N GLU A 99 -6.45 9.40 -5.32
CA GLU A 99 -7.64 10.13 -5.71
C GLU A 99 -7.39 10.78 -7.06
N GLY A 100 -8.13 10.29 -8.06
CA GLY A 100 -8.10 10.81 -9.41
C GLY A 100 -8.90 12.10 -9.57
N PRO A 101 -9.34 12.42 -10.81
CA PRO A 101 -10.13 13.61 -11.08
C PRO A 101 -11.39 13.71 -10.23
N LYS A 102 -11.80 14.95 -9.95
CA LYS A 102 -13.00 15.23 -9.14
C LYS A 102 -14.23 14.52 -9.72
N GLY A 103 -14.96 13.81 -8.86
CA GLY A 103 -16.17 13.08 -9.22
C GLY A 103 -15.95 11.57 -9.30
N GLU A 104 -14.71 11.10 -9.35
CA GLU A 104 -14.39 9.68 -9.27
C GLU A 104 -14.25 9.20 -7.81
N PRO A 105 -14.67 7.96 -7.50
CA PRO A 105 -14.44 7.37 -6.19
C PRO A 105 -12.93 7.27 -5.86
N PRO A 106 -12.52 7.50 -4.60
CA PRO A 106 -11.15 7.30 -4.19
C PRO A 106 -10.76 5.82 -4.28
N ILE A 107 -9.48 5.56 -4.53
CA ILE A 107 -8.90 4.21 -4.58
C ILE A 107 -8.01 4.00 -3.38
N THR A 108 -8.14 2.85 -2.73
CA THR A 108 -7.18 2.37 -1.72
C THR A 108 -6.37 1.22 -2.28
N PHE A 109 -5.08 1.20 -2.00
CA PHE A 109 -4.18 0.15 -2.47
C PHE A 109 -3.34 -0.42 -1.34
N ALA A 110 -2.88 -1.65 -1.56
CA ALA A 110 -1.87 -2.27 -0.73
C ALA A 110 -1.01 -3.19 -1.60
N ALA A 111 0.28 -2.90 -1.68
CA ALA A 111 1.25 -3.63 -2.48
C ALA A 111 2.31 -4.25 -1.56
N TYR A 112 2.50 -5.56 -1.68
CA TYR A 112 3.49 -6.32 -0.93
C TYR A 112 4.39 -7.05 -1.92
N PHE A 113 5.69 -6.82 -1.83
CA PHE A 113 6.68 -7.40 -2.74
C PHE A 113 7.86 -7.98 -1.96
N THR A 114 8.02 -9.30 -2.04
CA THR A 114 9.20 -10.00 -1.54
C THR A 114 10.17 -10.24 -2.70
N ALA A 115 11.36 -9.65 -2.63
CA ALA A 115 12.40 -9.86 -3.62
C ALA A 115 12.96 -11.29 -3.51
N ARG A 116 13.47 -11.83 -4.63
CA ARG A 116 14.12 -13.15 -4.66
C ARG A 116 15.46 -13.20 -3.92
N GLY A 117 16.04 -12.05 -3.60
CA GLY A 117 17.34 -11.92 -2.94
C GLY A 117 17.28 -11.11 -1.65
N VAL A 118 18.40 -11.12 -0.93
CA VAL A 118 18.65 -10.30 0.25
C VAL A 118 19.50 -9.10 -0.17
N HIS A 119 19.13 -7.91 0.28
CA HIS A 119 19.81 -6.66 -0.06
C HIS A 119 20.29 -5.95 1.21
N ASP A 120 21.42 -5.26 1.12
CA ASP A 120 22.00 -4.41 2.17
C ASP A 120 21.38 -3.00 2.20
N ARG A 121 20.74 -2.61 1.10
CA ARG A 121 20.06 -1.33 0.90
C ARG A 121 18.77 -1.54 0.11
N ILE A 122 17.94 -0.50 0.03
CA ILE A 122 16.75 -0.51 -0.82
C ILE A 122 17.17 -0.76 -2.28
N ASP A 123 16.60 -1.81 -2.88
CA ASP A 123 16.81 -2.14 -4.29
C ASP A 123 15.92 -1.23 -5.18
N PRO A 124 16.51 -0.44 -6.10
CA PRO A 124 15.74 0.36 -7.06
C PRO A 124 14.79 -0.49 -7.93
N SER A 125 15.10 -1.76 -8.17
CA SER A 125 14.23 -2.66 -8.93
C SER A 125 12.91 -2.96 -8.20
N ALA A 126 12.96 -2.99 -6.86
CA ALA A 126 11.77 -3.16 -6.02
C ALA A 126 10.91 -1.88 -6.01
N GLU A 127 11.53 -0.69 -5.94
CA GLU A 127 10.82 0.58 -6.09
C GLU A 127 10.13 0.67 -7.47
N LEU A 128 10.83 0.25 -8.53
CA LEU A 128 10.26 0.16 -9.88
C LEU A 128 9.11 -0.86 -9.97
N ALA A 129 9.22 -2.00 -9.30
CA ALA A 129 8.14 -2.99 -9.24
C ALA A 129 6.88 -2.40 -8.58
N LEU A 130 7.05 -1.69 -7.46
CA LEU A 130 5.93 -1.03 -6.77
C LEU A 130 5.35 0.13 -7.57
N SER A 131 6.16 0.91 -8.28
CA SER A 131 5.63 2.00 -9.13
C SER A 131 4.75 1.50 -10.28
N ARG A 132 4.96 0.27 -10.77
CA ARG A 132 4.05 -0.34 -11.75
C ARG A 132 2.63 -0.54 -11.20
N VAL A 133 2.46 -0.70 -9.90
CA VAL A 133 1.12 -0.73 -9.28
C VAL A 133 0.40 0.61 -9.46
N GLY A 134 1.12 1.73 -9.40
CA GLY A 134 0.54 3.06 -9.69
C GLY A 134 -0.02 3.15 -11.12
N LYS A 135 0.69 2.56 -12.09
CA LYS A 135 0.22 2.48 -13.48
C LYS A 135 -1.03 1.60 -13.60
N VAL A 136 -1.08 0.48 -12.90
CA VAL A 136 -2.26 -0.39 -12.86
C VAL A 136 -3.45 0.31 -12.20
N ILE A 137 -3.23 1.11 -11.15
CA ILE A 137 -4.29 1.94 -10.52
C ILE A 137 -4.86 2.93 -11.52
N LYS A 138 -3.98 3.62 -12.28
CA LYS A 138 -4.41 4.52 -13.36
C LYS A 138 -5.28 3.76 -14.37
N GLU A 139 -4.78 2.64 -14.89
CA GLU A 139 -5.50 1.82 -15.88
C GLU A 139 -6.85 1.34 -15.35
N PHE A 140 -6.93 0.98 -14.07
CA PHE A 140 -8.19 0.59 -13.42
C PHE A 140 -9.18 1.75 -13.32
N ALA A 141 -8.71 2.94 -12.98
CA ALA A 141 -9.55 4.12 -12.77
C ALA A 141 -10.00 4.78 -14.07
N GLU A 142 -9.12 4.82 -15.06
CA GLU A 142 -9.31 5.50 -16.35
C GLU A 142 -9.68 4.53 -17.46
N ALA A 143 -9.95 3.25 -17.16
CA ALA A 143 -10.40 2.28 -18.14
C ALA A 143 -11.58 2.87 -18.92
N GLU A 144 -11.34 3.23 -20.19
CA GLU A 144 -12.40 3.53 -21.14
C GLU A 144 -13.45 2.42 -21.02
N ARG A 145 -14.73 2.80 -21.04
CA ARG A 145 -15.95 1.98 -20.93
C ARG A 145 -15.92 0.70 -21.82
N GLY A 146 -15.08 -0.31 -21.54
CA GLY A 146 -14.83 -1.36 -22.54
C GLY A 146 -13.90 -2.53 -22.23
N LEU A 147 -13.16 -2.60 -21.11
CA LEU A 147 -12.46 -3.84 -20.74
C LEU A 147 -12.84 -4.33 -19.34
N PRO A 148 -13.23 -5.61 -19.20
CA PRO A 148 -13.64 -6.15 -17.91
C PRO A 148 -12.40 -6.44 -17.07
N LEU A 149 -12.06 -5.53 -16.15
CA LEU A 149 -11.22 -5.90 -15.03
C LEU A 149 -12.05 -6.79 -14.11
N VAL A 150 -11.77 -8.10 -14.17
CA VAL A 150 -12.31 -9.10 -13.25
C VAL A 150 -11.91 -8.68 -11.83
N GLY A 151 -12.89 -8.32 -10.99
CA GLY A 151 -12.65 -8.07 -9.56
C GLY A 151 -13.04 -6.71 -9.00
N LYS A 152 -14.03 -5.99 -9.58
CA LYS A 152 -14.76 -4.97 -8.80
C LYS A 152 -15.52 -5.69 -7.67
N LEU A 153 -14.87 -5.87 -6.53
CA LEU A 153 -15.52 -6.26 -5.29
C LEU A 153 -16.15 -4.98 -4.72
N TYR A 154 -17.49 -4.93 -4.75
CA TYR A 154 -18.30 -3.96 -4.02
C TYR A 154 -18.16 -4.16 -2.52
#